data_AF-A0A957I5Y7-F1
#
_entry.id   AF-A0A957I5Y7-F1
#
_cell.length_a   1.000
_cell.length_b   1.000
_cell.length_c   1.000
_cell.angle_alpha   90.00
_cell.angle_beta   90.00
_cell.angle_gamma   90.00
#
_symmetry.space_group_name_H-M   'P 1'
#
loop_
_entity.id
_entity.type
_entity.pdbx_description
1 polymer ?
#
loop_
_entity_poly.entity_id
_entity_poly.type
_entity_poly.pdbx_seq_one_letter_code
_entity_poly.pdbx_strand_id
1 'polypeptide(L)'
;MRFRLLSALIVLSVLAPLGPLLLWSFAHRWFFPDVLPASWSWRAWAYVFSPASQVGRALGYSVLVALLVTLLSVVVGMPAGRAL
;
A
#
# COMPACT_ATOMS: atom_id res chain seq x y z
N MET A 1 13.71 13.09 24.93
CA MET A 1 12.30 12.60 24.95
C MET A 1 11.39 13.35 23.96
N ARG A 2 11.37 14.69 23.92
CA ARG A 2 10.52 15.49 22.99
C ARG A 2 10.63 15.12 21.50
N PHE A 3 11.85 14.94 20.99
CA PHE A 3 12.05 14.56 19.58
C PHE A 3 11.45 13.18 19.21
N ARG A 4 11.55 12.20 20.13
CA ARG A 4 10.97 10.85 19.94
C ARG A 4 9.44 10.87 19.95
N LEU A 5 8.85 11.78 20.72
CA LEU A 5 7.41 11.98 20.76
C LEU A 5 6.90 12.61 19.46
N LEU A 6 7.59 13.65 18.97
CA LEU A 6 7.24 14.29 17.71
C LEU A 6 7.34 13.33 16.53
N SER A 7 8.41 12.54 16.44
CA SER A 7 8.53 11.54 15.38
C SER A 7 7.44 10.47 15.45
N ALA A 8 7.08 9.99 16.65
CA ALA A 8 5.98 9.04 16.83
C ALA A 8 4.62 9.63 16.39
N LEU A 9 4.34 10.89 16.72
CA LEU A 9 3.10 11.56 16.31
C LEU A 9 3.00 11.75 14.79
N ILE A 10 4.11 12.06 14.13
CA ILE A 10 4.16 12.18 12.66
C ILE A 10 3.88 10.81 12.02
N VAL A 11 4.57 9.76 12.48
CA VAL A 11 4.34 8.40 11.98
C VAL A 11 2.89 7.98 12.19
N LEU A 12 2.32 8.21 13.38
CA LEU A 12 0.93 7.89 13.67
C LEU A 12 -0.02 8.65 12.74
N SER A 13 0.21 9.94 12.49
CA SER A 13 -0.64 10.76 11.63
C SER A 13 -0.63 10.27 10.17
N VAL A 14 0.53 9.82 9.67
CA VAL A 14 0.66 9.28 8.31
C VAL A 14 0.04 7.88 8.19
N LEU A 15 0.16 7.04 9.23
CA LEU A 15 -0.37 5.68 9.22
C LEU A 15 -1.85 5.59 9.63
N ALA A 16 -2.38 6.56 10.37
CA ALA A 16 -3.77 6.62 10.81
C ALA A 16 -4.79 6.33 9.69
N PRO A 17 -4.72 6.95 8.48
CA PRO A 17 -5.66 6.66 7.40
C PRO A 17 -5.54 5.24 6.81
N LEU A 18 -4.44 4.52 7.07
CA LEU A 18 -4.29 3.13 6.64
C LEU A 18 -5.03 2.15 7.56
N GLY A 19 -5.28 2.53 8.82
CA GLY A 19 -6.02 1.70 9.78
C GLY A 19 -7.39 1.26 9.25
N PRO A 20 -8.24 2.18 8.77
CA PRO A 20 -9.52 1.81 8.15
C PRO A 20 -9.37 0.88 6.94
N LEU A 21 -8.35 1.08 6.08
CA LEU A 21 -8.12 0.21 4.93
C LEU A 21 -7.76 -1.22 5.35
N LEU A 22 -6.95 -1.36 6.42
CA LEU A 22 -6.62 -2.66 7.00
C LEU A 22 -7.88 -3.35 7.56
N LEU A 23 -8.72 -2.62 8.29
CA LEU A 23 -9.99 -3.15 8.81
C LEU A 23 -10.93 -3.57 7.67
N TRP A 24 -11.07 -2.75 6.63
CA TRP A 24 -11.88 -3.04 5.44
C TRP A 24 -11.43 -4.30 4.70
N SER A 25 -10.12 -4.60 4.72
CA SER A 25 -9.57 -5.83 4.11
C SER A 25 -10.14 -7.11 4.73
N PHE A 26 -10.60 -7.05 5.99
CA PHE A 26 -11.22 -8.17 6.69
C PHE A 26 -12.69 -7.95 7.02
N ALA A 27 -13.26 -6.79 6.72
CA ALA A 27 -14.67 -6.50 6.94
C ALA A 27 -15.53 -7.18 5.87
N HIS A 28 -16.65 -7.78 6.27
CA HIS A 28 -17.66 -8.19 5.28
C HIS A 28 -18.46 -6.98 4.78
N ARG A 29 -18.89 -6.16 5.74
CA ARG A 29 -19.59 -4.89 5.58
C ARG A 29 -19.26 -4.01 6.77
N TRP A 30 -18.99 -2.74 6.51
CA TRP A 30 -18.73 -1.76 7.56
C TRP A 30 -19.37 -0.45 7.12
N PHE A 31 -20.45 -0.06 7.80
CA PHE A 31 -21.22 1.13 7.47
C PHE A 31 -21.04 2.16 8.58
N PHE A 32 -21.01 3.44 8.21
CA PHE A 32 -21.13 4.52 9.19
C PHE A 32 -22.50 4.40 9.91
N PRO A 33 -22.59 4.61 11.23
CA PRO A 33 -21.61 5.20 12.15
C PRO A 33 -20.76 4.20 12.94
N ASP A 34 -20.75 2.93 12.57
CA ASP A 34 -20.05 1.91 13.36
C ASP A 34 -18.54 2.17 13.37
N VAL A 35 -17.92 2.12 14.56
CA VAL A 35 -16.47 2.33 14.73
C VAL A 35 -15.66 1.10 14.31
N LEU A 36 -16.26 -0.09 14.37
CA LEU A 36 -15.65 -1.35 13.97
C LEU A 36 -16.62 -2.17 13.10
N PRO A 37 -16.12 -3.04 12.22
CA PRO A 37 -16.97 -3.91 11.42
C PRO A 37 -17.83 -4.82 12.32
N ALA A 38 -19.14 -4.83 12.09
CA ALA A 38 -20.06 -5.74 12.77
C ALA A 38 -19.81 -7.22 12.40
N SER A 39 -19.19 -7.48 11.25
CA SER A 39 -18.88 -8.82 10.78
C SER A 39 -17.56 -8.88 10.02
N TRP A 40 -16.75 -9.88 10.36
CA TRP A 40 -15.45 -10.15 9.77
C TRP A 40 -15.56 -11.27 8.73
N SER A 41 -14.79 -11.20 7.66
CA SER A 41 -14.84 -12.17 6.56
C SER A 41 -13.51 -12.25 5.84
N TRP A 42 -13.15 -13.47 5.41
CA TRP A 42 -11.98 -13.73 4.57
C TRP A 42 -12.24 -13.55 3.06
N ARG A 43 -13.43 -13.07 2.69
CA ARG A 43 -13.90 -13.01 1.30
C ARG A 43 -12.96 -12.23 0.38
N ALA A 44 -12.45 -11.07 0.84
CA ALA A 44 -11.55 -10.25 0.05
C ALA A 44 -10.25 -11.00 -0.29
N TRP A 45 -9.65 -11.65 0.70
CA TRP A 45 -8.43 -12.45 0.51
C TRP A 45 -8.67 -13.70 -0.33
N ALA A 46 -9.77 -14.43 -0.09
CA ALA A 46 -10.16 -15.56 -0.94
C ALA A 46 -10.35 -15.13 -2.40
N TYR A 47 -10.94 -13.96 -2.64
CA TYR A 47 -11.03 -13.39 -3.99
C TYR A 47 -9.65 -13.05 -4.54
N VAL A 48 -8.79 -12.33 -3.82
CA VAL A 48 -7.43 -11.96 -4.26
C VAL A 48 -6.62 -13.18 -4.69
N PHE A 49 -6.68 -14.29 -3.95
CA PHE A 49 -5.99 -15.54 -4.29
C PHE A 49 -6.71 -16.40 -5.32
N SER A 50 -7.94 -16.04 -5.71
CA SER A 50 -8.66 -16.76 -6.76
C SER A 50 -8.09 -16.43 -8.16
N PRO A 51 -8.19 -17.37 -9.13
CA PRO A 51 -7.77 -17.13 -10.50
C PRO A 51 -8.53 -15.98 -11.20
N ALA A 52 -9.72 -15.63 -10.71
CA ALA A 52 -10.56 -14.58 -11.28
C ALA A 52 -10.05 -13.16 -11.01
N SER A 53 -9.29 -12.94 -9.93
CA SER A 53 -8.91 -11.60 -9.49
C SER A 53 -7.85 -10.93 -10.38
N GLN A 54 -7.02 -11.74 -11.04
CA GLN A 54 -5.84 -11.31 -11.81
C GLN A 54 -4.83 -10.46 -11.02
N VAL A 55 -4.97 -10.36 -9.69
CA VAL A 55 -4.14 -9.50 -8.84
C VAL A 55 -2.67 -9.90 -8.93
N GLY A 56 -2.38 -11.20 -8.89
CA GLY A 56 -1.00 -11.70 -9.01
C GLY A 56 -0.33 -11.29 -10.33
N ARG A 57 -1.04 -11.38 -11.46
CA ARG A 57 -0.50 -10.93 -12.76
C ARG A 57 -0.29 -9.42 -12.79
N ALA A 58 -1.26 -8.66 -12.28
CA ALA A 58 -1.15 -7.21 -12.20
C ALA A 58 0.05 -6.77 -11.35
N LEU A 59 0.27 -7.40 -10.20
CA LEU A 59 1.45 -7.17 -9.36
C LEU A 59 2.75 -7.48 -10.10
N GLY A 60 2.81 -8.60 -10.82
CA GLY A 60 3.96 -8.97 -11.64
C GLY A 60 4.29 -7.91 -12.70
N TYR A 61 3.28 -7.44 -13.43
CA TYR A 61 3.47 -6.37 -14.42
C TYR A 61 3.90 -5.04 -13.79
N SER A 62 3.30 -4.64 -12.67
CA SER A 62 3.68 -3.40 -11.99
C SER A 62 5.13 -3.43 -11.49
N VAL A 63 5.57 -4.55 -10.91
CA VAL A 63 6.96 -4.73 -10.47
C VAL A 63 7.92 -4.69 -11.67
N LEU A 64 7.58 -5.39 -12.76
CA LEU A 64 8.38 -5.39 -13.98
C LEU A 64 8.53 -3.98 -14.55
N VAL A 65 7.43 -3.24 -14.68
CA VAL A 65 7.45 -1.85 -15.17
C VAL A 65 8.26 -0.96 -14.23
N ALA A 66 8.06 -1.06 -12.92
CA ALA A 66 8.81 -0.27 -11.94
C ALA A 66 10.32 -0.52 -12.07
N LEU A 67 10.75 -1.78 -12.16
CA LEU A 67 12.17 -2.13 -12.32
C LEU A 67 12.76 -1.59 -13.62
N LEU A 68 12.05 -1.74 -14.74
CA LEU A 68 12.51 -1.23 -16.03
C LEU A 68 12.65 0.29 -16.02
N VAL A 69 11.63 0.99 -15.52
CA VAL A 69 11.65 2.46 -15.42
C VAL A 69 12.77 2.92 -14.49
N THR A 70 12.94 2.30 -13.33
CA THR A 70 14.02 2.62 -12.40
C THR A 70 15.39 2.41 -13.06
N LEU A 71 15.61 1.29 -13.74
CA LEU A 71 16.88 1.01 -14.41
C LEU A 71 17.19 2.05 -15.48
N LEU A 72 16.22 2.35 -16.35
CA LEU A 72 16.36 3.37 -17.39
C LEU A 72 16.63 4.75 -16.78
N SER A 73 15.91 5.10 -15.71
CA SER A 73 16.11 6.37 -15.00
C SER A 73 17.51 6.49 -14.41
N VAL A 74 18.08 5.42 -13.88
CA VAL A 74 19.47 5.41 -13.36
C VAL A 74 20.47 5.53 -14.50
N VAL A 75 20.29 4.77 -15.58
CA VAL A 75 21.18 4.79 -16.75
C VAL A 75 21.25 6.18 -17.38
N VAL A 76 20.12 6.88 -17.48
CA VAL A 76 20.05 8.24 -18.05
C VAL A 76 20.43 9.30 -17.00
N GLY A 77 19.97 9.15 -15.77
CA GLY A 77 20.13 10.13 -14.70
C GLY A 77 21.56 10.26 -14.20
N MET A 78 22.31 9.15 -14.10
CA MET A 78 23.71 9.19 -13.65
C MET A 78 24.64 10.04 -14.55
N PRO A 79 24.68 9.87 -15.88
CA PRO A 79 25.50 10.73 -16.73
C PRO A 79 24.99 12.18 -16.75
N ALA A 80 23.67 12.40 -16.79
CA ALA A 80 23.10 13.75 -16.76
C ALA A 80 23.48 14.50 -15.47
N GLY A 81 23.42 13.82 -14.32
CA GLY A 81 23.83 14.40 -13.04
C GLY A 81 25.33 14.67 -12.92
N ARG A 82 26.17 13.98 -13.70
CA ARG A 82 27.62 14.27 -13.78
C ARG A 82 27.96 15.43 -14.71
N ALA A 83 27.06 15.80 -15.62
CA ALA A 83 27.26 16.88 -16.57
C ALA A 83 26.86 18.27 -16.02
N LEU A 84 26.09 18.30 -14.93
CA LEU A 84 25.71 19.50 -14.16
C LEU A 84 26.80 19.85 -13.14
#